data_AF-A0A2D5UAS3-F1
#
_entry.id   AF-A0A2D5UAS3-F1
#
_cell.length_a   1.000
_cell.length_b   1.000
_cell.length_c   1.000
_cell.angle_alpha   90.00
_cell.angle_beta   90.00
_cell.angle_gamma   90.00
#
_symmetry.space_group_name_H-M   'P 1'
#
loop_
_entity.id
_entity.type
_entity.pdbx_description
1 polymer ?
#
loop_
_entity_poly.entity_id
_entity_poly.type
_entity_poly.pdbx_seq_one_letter_code
_entity_poly.pdbx_strand_id
1 'polypeptide(L)'
;MQTAFSGELEHDDRYERTEEFMQILEGLWTRERFSFEGKHYRIKDAMVSPRPVQKPRIPFFLAGSSEIACEIAVRRAEDSVFWGESPAQVAERVRDMEARLEGTGRRLKYVTRFQIVARETEGEAYESAQELLSRADPGVLAQRGIDPEAARGRSDLSPIERTRAEMTGPALWGGGWAASGRAPPSPS
;
A
#
# COMPACT_ATOMS: atom_id res chain seq x y z
N MET A 1 -14.26 -11.11 -26.55
CA MET A 1 -14.85 -11.43 -25.23
C MET A 1 -13.72 -11.99 -24.38
N GLN A 2 -13.08 -11.15 -23.56
CA GLN A 2 -11.88 -11.53 -22.80
C GLN A 2 -12.31 -11.90 -21.39
N THR A 3 -12.38 -13.20 -21.13
CA THR A 3 -12.69 -13.76 -19.81
C THR A 3 -11.37 -13.98 -19.07
N ALA A 4 -11.04 -13.15 -18.08
CA ALA A 4 -9.90 -13.43 -17.17
C ALA A 4 -9.97 -12.55 -15.89
N PHE A 5 -10.94 -12.83 -15.01
CA PHE A 5 -10.91 -12.37 -13.61
C PHE A 5 -10.93 -13.52 -12.59
N SER A 6 -10.78 -14.78 -13.03
CA SER A 6 -10.77 -15.94 -12.15
C SER A 6 -9.47 -16.73 -12.31
N GLY A 7 -8.54 -16.48 -11.40
CA GLY A 7 -7.35 -17.31 -11.21
C GLY A 7 -6.69 -16.85 -9.93
N GLU A 8 -6.83 -17.64 -8.86
CA GLU A 8 -5.94 -17.55 -7.71
C GLU A 8 -4.54 -17.90 -8.21
N LEU A 9 -3.83 -16.87 -8.65
CA LEU A 9 -2.44 -16.97 -9.01
C LEU A 9 -1.65 -17.08 -7.69
N GLU A 10 -0.75 -18.07 -7.63
CA GLU A 10 0.31 -18.16 -6.62
C GLU A 10 0.94 -16.77 -6.42
N HIS A 11 1.32 -16.46 -5.19
CA HIS A 11 1.68 -15.11 -4.76
C HIS A 11 2.70 -14.44 -5.70
N ASP A 12 3.75 -15.19 -6.08
CA ASP A 12 4.83 -14.71 -6.94
C ASP A 12 4.37 -14.50 -8.40
N ASP A 13 3.49 -15.36 -8.90
CA ASP A 13 2.97 -15.29 -10.28
C ASP A 13 2.14 -14.02 -10.51
N ARG A 14 1.51 -13.49 -9.45
CA ARG A 14 0.82 -12.19 -9.50
C ARG A 14 1.79 -11.03 -9.71
N TYR A 15 2.94 -11.07 -9.05
CA TYR A 15 3.94 -10.01 -9.15
C TYR A 15 4.73 -10.10 -10.46
N GLU A 16 5.06 -11.29 -10.94
CA GLU A 16 5.64 -11.50 -12.28
C GLU A 16 4.72 -10.91 -13.37
N ARG A 17 3.43 -11.27 -13.34
CA ARG A 17 2.43 -10.72 -14.26
C ARG A 17 2.28 -9.20 -14.14
N THR A 18 2.37 -8.66 -12.92
CA THR A 18 2.32 -7.21 -12.70
C THR A 18 3.54 -6.52 -13.31
N GLU A 19 4.74 -7.08 -13.12
CA GLU A 19 5.96 -6.52 -13.69
C GLU A 19 5.92 -6.52 -15.23
N GLU A 20 5.48 -7.61 -15.86
CA GLU A 20 5.33 -7.65 -17.32
C GLU A 20 4.35 -6.58 -17.82
N PHE A 21 3.25 -6.37 -17.10
CA PHE A 21 2.28 -5.35 -17.46
C PHE A 21 2.87 -3.94 -17.34
N MET A 22 3.66 -3.66 -16.30
CA MET A 22 4.37 -2.38 -16.16
C MET A 22 5.38 -2.16 -17.29
N GLN A 23 6.12 -3.21 -17.69
CA GLN A 23 7.04 -3.18 -18.84
C GLN A 23 6.32 -2.83 -20.13
N ILE A 24 5.15 -3.43 -20.33
CA ILE A 24 4.31 -3.17 -21.49
C ILE A 24 3.86 -1.72 -21.54
N LEU A 25 3.31 -1.20 -20.44
CA LEU A 25 2.85 0.18 -20.36
C LEU A 25 3.99 1.16 -20.61
N GLU A 26 5.14 0.96 -19.95
CA GLU A 26 6.34 1.75 -20.18
C GLU A 26 6.78 1.72 -21.65
N GLY A 27 6.81 0.55 -22.28
CA GLY A 27 7.14 0.38 -23.69
C GLY A 27 6.18 1.13 -24.62
N LEU A 28 4.87 0.96 -24.42
CA LEU A 28 3.83 1.60 -25.22
C LEU A 28 3.82 3.14 -25.07
N TRP A 29 4.17 3.66 -23.90
CA TRP A 29 4.20 5.11 -23.66
C TRP A 29 5.47 5.78 -24.17
N THR A 30 6.59 5.07 -24.20
CA THR A 30 7.91 5.65 -24.49
C THR A 30 8.39 5.38 -25.92
N ARG A 31 7.93 4.32 -26.58
CA ARG A 31 8.37 3.93 -27.93
C ARG A 31 7.31 4.22 -29.00
N GLU A 32 7.74 4.32 -30.24
CA GLU A 32 6.83 4.51 -31.39
C GLU A 32 6.09 3.22 -31.75
N ARG A 33 6.86 2.13 -31.84
CA ARG A 33 6.35 0.77 -31.99
C ARG A 33 6.96 -0.09 -30.90
N PHE A 34 6.16 -0.96 -30.31
CA PHE A 34 6.55 -1.79 -29.19
C PHE A 34 6.07 -3.23 -29.37
N SER A 35 6.98 -4.16 -29.15
CA SER A 35 6.67 -5.58 -29.03
C SER A 35 7.19 -6.07 -27.68
N PHE A 36 6.48 -7.04 -27.11
CA PHE A 36 6.81 -7.66 -25.84
C PHE A 36 6.49 -9.15 -25.93
N GLU A 37 7.36 -9.98 -25.36
CA GLU A 37 7.13 -11.41 -25.25
C GLU A 37 7.62 -11.85 -23.87
N GLY A 38 6.65 -12.08 -22.99
CA GLY A 38 6.86 -12.60 -21.65
C GLY A 38 6.07 -13.88 -21.42
N LYS A 39 6.09 -14.35 -20.18
CA LYS A 39 5.37 -15.52 -19.70
C LYS A 39 3.86 -15.32 -19.76
N HIS A 40 3.37 -14.10 -19.45
CA HIS A 40 1.94 -13.81 -19.35
C HIS A 40 1.40 -13.05 -20.55
N TYR A 41 2.22 -12.23 -21.20
CA TYR A 41 1.78 -11.39 -22.30
C TYR A 41 2.66 -11.51 -23.54
N ARG A 42 2.01 -11.47 -24.71
CA ARG A 42 2.67 -11.31 -25.99
C ARG A 42 2.01 -10.17 -26.76
N ILE A 43 2.78 -9.15 -27.08
CA ILE A 43 2.38 -7.98 -27.85
C ILE A 43 3.30 -7.88 -29.06
N LYS A 44 2.73 -7.68 -30.23
CA LYS A 44 3.50 -7.54 -31.47
C LYS A 44 3.17 -6.22 -32.13
N ASP A 45 4.20 -5.43 -32.36
CA ASP A 45 4.20 -4.21 -33.18
C ASP A 45 3.06 -3.23 -32.86
N ALA A 46 2.83 -3.02 -31.55
CA ALA A 46 1.78 -2.15 -31.05
C ALA A 46 2.24 -0.69 -30.95
N MET A 47 1.28 0.23 -31.08
CA MET A 47 1.50 1.67 -30.98
C MET A 47 0.35 2.31 -30.18
N VAL A 48 0.66 3.28 -29.33
CA VAL A 48 -0.33 4.10 -28.62
C VAL A 48 -0.20 5.56 -29.06
N SER A 49 -1.30 6.13 -29.51
CA SER A 49 -1.42 7.54 -29.89
C SER A 49 -2.78 8.10 -29.42
N PRO A 50 -2.84 9.29 -28.79
CA PRO A 50 -1.70 10.15 -28.46
C PRO A 50 -0.85 9.59 -27.32
N ARG A 51 0.43 9.99 -27.24
CA ARG A 51 1.31 9.62 -26.13
C ARG A 51 0.97 10.42 -24.87
N PRO A 52 1.30 9.90 -23.66
CA PRO A 52 1.14 10.66 -22.44
C PRO A 52 1.91 12.00 -22.46
N VAL A 53 1.28 13.00 -21.87
CA VAL A 53 1.86 14.35 -21.71
C VAL A 53 3.06 14.32 -20.75
N GLN A 54 2.97 13.52 -19.67
CA GLN A 54 4.04 13.36 -18.67
C GLN A 54 5.27 12.67 -19.26
N LYS A 55 6.46 13.14 -18.85
CA LYS A 55 7.76 12.60 -19.27
C LYS A 55 8.56 12.07 -18.07
N PRO A 56 9.38 11.01 -18.25
CA PRO A 56 9.53 10.23 -19.48
C PRO A 56 8.29 9.36 -19.78
N ARG A 57 7.48 9.06 -18.77
CA ARG A 57 6.20 8.34 -18.86
C ARG A 57 5.29 8.74 -17.69
N ILE A 58 4.09 8.15 -17.63
CA ILE A 58 3.24 8.23 -16.44
C ILE A 58 3.95 7.53 -15.27
N PRO A 59 4.06 8.17 -14.09
CA PRO A 59 4.66 7.57 -12.90
C PRO A 59 3.89 6.34 -12.40
N PHE A 60 4.59 5.31 -11.99
CA PHE A 60 4.01 4.14 -11.33
C PHE A 60 4.05 4.31 -9.82
N PHE A 61 2.90 4.06 -9.21
CA PHE A 61 2.72 3.92 -7.77
C PHE A 61 2.58 2.44 -7.47
N LEU A 62 3.52 1.88 -6.71
CA LEU A 62 3.47 0.47 -6.31
C LEU A 62 3.25 0.36 -4.81
N ALA A 63 2.18 -0.32 -4.44
CA ALA A 63 1.89 -0.68 -3.06
C ALA A 63 2.25 -2.15 -2.84
N GLY A 64 3.03 -2.43 -1.79
CA GLY A 64 3.45 -3.78 -1.48
C GLY A 64 4.62 -3.79 -0.49
N SER A 65 4.77 -4.88 0.24
CA SER A 65 5.84 -5.05 1.24
C SER A 65 6.61 -6.34 1.08
N SER A 66 6.20 -7.22 0.17
CA SER A 66 6.92 -8.43 -0.13
C SER A 66 8.24 -8.12 -0.83
N GLU A 67 9.19 -9.05 -0.73
CA GLU A 67 10.52 -8.91 -1.33
C GLU A 67 10.42 -8.59 -2.83
N ILE A 68 9.61 -9.35 -3.57
CA ILE A 68 9.38 -9.16 -5.00
C ILE A 68 8.72 -7.80 -5.31
N ALA A 69 7.80 -7.32 -4.46
CA ALA A 69 7.20 -5.99 -4.63
C ALA A 69 8.25 -4.88 -4.46
N CYS A 70 9.11 -4.99 -3.45
CA CYS A 70 10.21 -4.06 -3.22
C CYS A 70 11.18 -4.04 -4.42
N GLU A 71 11.56 -5.20 -4.94
CA GLU A 71 12.42 -5.31 -6.13
C GLU A 71 11.78 -4.69 -7.37
N ILE A 72 10.48 -4.90 -7.61
CA ILE A 72 9.76 -4.29 -8.73
C ILE A 72 9.69 -2.77 -8.55
N ALA A 73 9.44 -2.27 -7.33
CA ALA A 73 9.42 -0.85 -7.05
C ALA A 73 10.78 -0.19 -7.35
N VAL A 74 11.87 -0.80 -6.86
CA VAL A 74 13.26 -0.35 -7.08
C VAL A 74 13.63 -0.36 -8.55
N ARG A 75 13.06 -1.25 -9.38
CA ARG A 75 13.33 -1.29 -10.82
C ARG A 75 12.45 -0.36 -11.64
N ARG A 76 11.18 -0.16 -11.25
CA ARG A 76 10.17 0.42 -12.15
C ARG A 76 9.26 1.49 -11.56
N ALA A 77 9.09 1.56 -10.24
CA ALA A 77 8.18 2.54 -9.63
C ALA A 77 8.85 3.90 -9.40
N GLU A 78 8.05 4.96 -9.39
CA GLU A 78 8.46 6.29 -8.95
C GLU A 78 8.03 6.55 -7.50
N ASP A 79 6.93 5.93 -7.07
CA ASP A 79 6.37 6.06 -5.73
C ASP A 79 6.15 4.68 -5.11
N SER A 80 6.79 4.42 -3.97
CA SER A 80 6.54 3.24 -3.12
C SER A 80 5.54 3.60 -2.05
N VAL A 81 4.43 2.86 -2.02
CA VAL A 81 3.27 3.13 -1.18
C VAL A 81 3.17 2.08 -0.09
N PHE A 82 3.15 2.51 1.17
CA PHE A 82 2.98 1.65 2.33
C PHE A 82 1.86 2.16 3.24
N TRP A 83 1.39 1.29 4.12
CA TRP A 83 0.36 1.65 5.10
C TRP A 83 0.89 2.64 6.13
N GLY A 84 -0.03 3.22 6.90
CA GLY A 84 0.33 4.03 8.06
C GLY A 84 1.04 3.18 9.10
N GLU A 85 2.37 3.28 9.12
CA GLU A 85 3.25 2.60 10.07
C GLU A 85 3.80 3.62 11.09
N SER A 86 4.38 3.13 12.19
CA SER A 86 5.07 4.02 13.13
C SER A 86 6.30 4.67 12.46
N PRO A 87 6.75 5.86 12.93
CA PRO A 87 7.93 6.52 12.36
C PRO A 87 9.19 5.64 12.34
N ALA A 88 9.36 4.75 13.35
CA ALA A 88 10.48 3.82 13.40
C ALA A 88 10.42 2.77 12.29
N GLN A 89 9.26 2.16 12.06
CA GLN A 89 9.04 1.20 10.98
C GLN A 89 9.22 1.84 9.60
N VAL A 90 8.69 3.07 9.41
CA VAL A 90 8.90 3.83 8.18
C VAL A 90 10.40 4.08 7.95
N ALA A 91 11.14 4.46 8.98
CA ALA A 91 12.58 4.69 8.87
C ALA A 91 13.35 3.44 8.48
N GLU A 92 12.99 2.26 9.02
CA GLU A 92 13.57 0.98 8.63
C GLU A 92 13.26 0.63 7.17
N ARG A 93 12.00 0.79 6.75
CA ARG A 93 11.58 0.53 5.37
C ARG A 93 12.27 1.44 4.36
N VAL A 94 12.35 2.74 4.66
CA VAL A 94 13.08 3.69 3.81
C VAL A 94 14.55 3.29 3.72
N ARG A 95 15.19 2.90 4.83
CA ARG A 95 16.59 2.45 4.82
C ARG A 95 16.79 1.22 3.92
N ASP A 96 15.91 0.23 4.00
CA ASP A 96 15.95 -0.97 3.15
C ASP A 96 15.83 -0.59 1.66
N MET A 97 14.85 0.25 1.31
CA MET A 97 14.62 0.67 -0.08
C MET A 97 15.77 1.52 -0.63
N GLU A 98 16.33 2.43 0.17
CA GLU A 98 17.50 3.22 -0.23
C GLU A 98 18.73 2.34 -0.44
N ALA A 99 18.94 1.30 0.38
CA ALA A 99 20.02 0.33 0.18
C ALA A 99 19.86 -0.42 -1.16
N ARG A 100 18.63 -0.79 -1.53
CA ARG A 100 18.34 -1.43 -2.82
C ARG A 100 18.52 -0.48 -4.02
N LEU A 101 18.37 0.82 -3.82
CA LEU A 101 18.55 1.84 -4.87
C LEU A 101 20.02 2.20 -5.10
N GLU A 102 20.93 1.81 -4.21
CA GLU A 102 22.35 2.12 -4.31
C GLU A 102 22.94 1.66 -5.66
N GLY A 103 23.65 2.55 -6.35
CA GLY A 103 24.26 2.27 -7.66
C GLY A 103 23.27 2.19 -8.85
N THR A 104 21.96 2.22 -8.63
CA THR A 104 20.96 2.14 -9.73
C THR A 104 20.78 3.45 -10.49
N GLY A 105 21.14 4.58 -9.88
CA GLY A 105 20.86 5.93 -10.40
C GLY A 105 19.37 6.32 -10.38
N ARG A 106 18.49 5.45 -9.87
CA ARG A 106 17.06 5.75 -9.70
C ARG A 106 16.80 6.45 -8.37
N ARG A 107 15.61 7.06 -8.25
CA ARG A 107 15.10 7.64 -7.02
C ARG A 107 13.67 7.18 -6.82
N LEU A 108 13.28 7.01 -5.56
CA LEU A 108 11.94 6.61 -5.18
C LEU A 108 11.37 7.65 -4.22
N LYS A 109 10.07 7.92 -4.38
CA LYS A 109 9.30 8.68 -3.39
C LYS A 109 8.59 7.69 -2.47
N TYR A 110 8.48 8.06 -1.21
CA TYR A 110 7.85 7.26 -0.19
C TYR A 110 6.51 7.88 0.16
N VAL A 111 5.44 7.11 -0.03
CA VAL A 111 4.06 7.55 0.18
C VAL A 111 3.45 6.68 1.25
N THR A 112 2.86 7.31 2.26
CA THR A 112 2.07 6.62 3.27
C THR A 112 0.69 7.23 3.38
N ARG A 113 -0.28 6.41 3.74
CA ARG A 113 -1.67 6.81 3.88
C ARG A 113 -2.09 6.74 5.34
N PHE A 114 -2.45 7.88 5.88
CA PHE A 114 -3.08 8.01 7.20
C PHE A 114 -4.54 8.41 7.07
N GLN A 115 -5.34 7.98 8.04
CA GLN A 115 -6.64 8.58 8.31
C GLN A 115 -6.47 9.67 9.36
N ILE A 116 -7.06 10.84 9.11
CA ILE A 116 -6.96 11.99 9.99
C ILE A 116 -8.30 12.15 10.72
N VAL A 117 -8.25 12.19 12.06
CA VAL A 117 -9.39 12.54 12.92
C VAL A 117 -9.07 13.87 13.59
N ALA A 118 -9.49 14.97 12.96
CA ALA A 118 -9.25 16.32 13.45
C ALA A 118 -10.50 16.88 14.16
N ARG A 119 -10.32 17.42 15.37
CA ARG A 119 -11.36 18.06 16.20
C ARG A 119 -10.78 19.31 16.88
N GLU A 120 -11.62 20.08 17.57
CA GLU A 120 -11.18 21.30 18.24
C GLU A 120 -10.27 20.99 19.43
N THR A 121 -10.54 19.87 20.12
CA THR A 121 -9.70 19.38 21.22
C THR A 121 -9.21 17.95 20.99
N GLU A 122 -8.10 17.60 21.66
CA GLU A 122 -7.54 16.24 21.61
C GLU A 122 -8.54 15.20 22.18
N GLY A 123 -9.26 15.56 23.24
CA GLY A 123 -10.29 14.69 23.83
C GLY A 123 -11.40 14.35 22.84
N GLU A 124 -11.93 15.35 22.14
CA GLU A 124 -12.95 15.15 21.10
C GLU A 124 -12.43 14.28 19.94
N ALA A 125 -11.17 14.46 19.54
CA ALA A 125 -10.57 13.63 18.50
C ALA A 125 -10.52 12.17 18.94
N TYR A 126 -10.15 11.92 20.20
CA TYR A 126 -10.08 10.57 20.76
C TYR A 126 -11.44 9.90 20.90
N GLU A 127 -12.46 10.64 21.32
CA GLU A 127 -13.84 10.15 21.37
C GLU A 127 -14.35 9.82 19.97
N SER A 128 -14.12 10.70 19.01
CA SER A 128 -14.56 10.46 17.63
C SER A 128 -13.84 9.27 16.98
N ALA A 129 -12.57 9.02 17.32
CA ALA A 129 -11.84 7.84 16.86
C ALA A 129 -12.52 6.54 17.33
N GLN A 130 -12.95 6.47 18.60
CA GLN A 130 -13.69 5.30 19.11
C GLN A 130 -15.08 5.17 18.50
N GLU A 131 -15.78 6.28 18.29
CA GLU A 131 -17.08 6.26 17.63
C GLU A 131 -16.96 5.64 16.22
N LEU A 132 -15.91 6.00 15.47
CA LEU A 132 -15.63 5.43 14.15
C LEU A 132 -15.39 3.91 14.21
N LEU A 133 -14.62 3.41 15.19
CA LEU A 133 -14.44 1.96 15.38
C LEU A 133 -15.73 1.26 15.80
N SER A 134 -16.52 1.88 16.69
CA SER A 134 -17.77 1.29 17.17
C SER A 134 -18.80 1.05 16.07
N ARG A 135 -18.72 1.83 14.98
CA ARG A 135 -19.57 1.74 13.80
C ARG A 135 -18.94 0.94 12.65
N ALA A 136 -17.73 0.42 12.84
CA ALA A 136 -17.08 -0.35 11.81
C ALA A 136 -17.84 -1.66 11.56
N ASP A 137 -18.09 -1.96 10.28
CA ASP A 137 -18.76 -3.18 9.87
C ASP A 137 -17.91 -4.41 10.27
N PRO A 138 -18.46 -5.38 11.03
CA PRO A 138 -17.70 -6.55 11.47
C PRO A 138 -17.14 -7.39 10.32
N GLY A 139 -17.84 -7.45 9.18
CA GLY A 139 -17.37 -8.15 7.99
C GLY A 139 -16.15 -7.48 7.37
N VAL A 140 -16.12 -6.14 7.35
CA VAL A 140 -14.96 -5.36 6.89
C VAL A 140 -13.77 -5.52 7.84
N LEU A 141 -14.01 -5.56 9.15
CA LEU A 141 -12.95 -5.82 10.15
C LEU A 141 -12.37 -7.23 9.96
N ALA A 142 -13.22 -8.24 9.80
CA ALA A 142 -12.80 -9.62 9.58
C ALA A 142 -12.02 -9.81 8.27
N GLN A 143 -12.42 -9.16 7.17
CA GLN A 143 -11.66 -9.16 5.90
C GLN A 143 -10.26 -8.55 6.06
N ARG A 144 -10.11 -7.62 6.99
CA ARG A 144 -8.82 -7.02 7.35
C ARG A 144 -8.09 -7.85 8.42
N GLY A 145 -8.61 -8.98 8.87
CA GLY A 145 -7.98 -9.78 9.92
C GLY A 145 -7.93 -9.08 11.28
N ILE A 146 -8.80 -8.08 11.48
CA ILE A 146 -9.01 -7.40 12.76
C ILE A 146 -10.18 -8.10 13.45
N ASP A 147 -9.96 -8.56 14.68
CA ASP A 147 -11.02 -9.13 15.50
C ASP A 147 -12.06 -8.04 15.85
N PRO A 148 -13.34 -8.20 15.46
CA PRO A 148 -14.38 -7.21 15.76
C PRO A 148 -14.62 -6.97 17.25
N GLU A 149 -14.40 -7.96 18.11
CA GLU A 149 -14.48 -7.77 19.57
C GLU A 149 -13.27 -6.99 20.08
N ALA A 150 -12.07 -7.33 19.60
CA ALA A 150 -10.86 -6.58 19.94
C ALA A 150 -10.90 -5.13 19.44
N ALA A 151 -11.48 -4.88 18.26
CA ALA A 151 -11.66 -3.54 17.68
C ALA A 151 -12.63 -2.65 18.46
N ARG A 152 -13.55 -3.24 19.25
CA ARG A 152 -14.41 -2.50 20.19
C ARG A 152 -13.66 -2.09 21.45
N GLY A 153 -12.48 -2.69 21.68
CA GLY A 153 -11.57 -2.39 22.77
C GLY A 153 -12.09 -2.82 24.14
N ARG A 154 -11.37 -2.37 25.18
CA ARG A 154 -11.69 -2.64 26.59
C ARG A 154 -12.94 -1.88 27.02
N SER A 155 -14.03 -2.60 27.27
CA SER A 155 -15.32 -2.03 27.68
C SER A 155 -15.30 -1.37 29.05
N ASP A 156 -14.28 -1.67 29.87
CA ASP A 156 -14.02 -1.09 31.18
C ASP A 156 -13.30 0.28 31.14
N LEU A 157 -12.82 0.71 29.97
CA LEU A 157 -12.15 2.01 29.79
C LEU A 157 -13.08 3.06 29.17
N SER A 158 -12.81 4.34 29.43
CA SER A 158 -13.45 5.43 28.67
C SER A 158 -12.98 5.44 27.21
N PRO A 159 -13.72 6.08 26.28
CA PRO A 159 -13.28 6.22 24.89
C PRO A 159 -11.88 6.86 24.75
N ILE A 160 -11.59 7.87 25.57
CA ILE A 160 -10.31 8.57 25.58
C ILE A 160 -9.18 7.62 26.03
N GLU A 161 -9.40 6.85 27.10
CA GLU A 161 -8.39 5.90 27.61
C GLU A 161 -8.12 4.76 26.62
N ARG A 162 -9.14 4.25 25.92
CA ARG A 162 -8.97 3.26 24.84
C ARG A 162 -8.11 3.81 23.72
N THR A 163 -8.48 4.96 23.16
CA THR A 163 -7.73 5.58 22.06
C THR A 163 -6.29 5.87 22.46
N ARG A 164 -6.06 6.33 23.70
CA ARG A 164 -4.70 6.57 24.22
C ARG A 164 -3.87 5.29 24.31
N ALA A 165 -4.47 4.16 24.70
CA ALA A 165 -3.80 2.86 24.75
C ALA A 165 -3.45 2.31 23.36
N GLU A 166 -4.16 2.75 22.31
CA GLU A 166 -3.97 2.33 20.91
C GLU A 166 -2.99 3.23 20.13
N MET A 167 -2.38 4.22 20.78
CA MET A 167 -1.41 5.11 20.15
C MET A 167 -0.07 4.40 19.89
N THR A 168 0.43 4.50 18.67
CA THR A 168 1.75 3.97 18.26
C THR A 168 2.82 5.06 18.15
N GLY A 169 2.44 6.31 18.46
CA GLY A 169 3.33 7.47 18.54
C GLY A 169 2.56 8.73 18.93
N PRO A 170 3.26 9.89 19.05
CA PRO A 170 2.62 11.16 19.34
C PRO A 170 1.55 11.50 18.28
N ALA A 171 0.29 11.58 18.70
CA ALA A 171 -0.88 11.79 17.83
C ALA A 171 -1.02 10.75 16.69
N LEU A 172 -0.37 9.59 16.80
CA LEU A 172 -0.47 8.51 15.82
C LEU A 172 -1.27 7.35 16.40
N TRP A 173 -2.50 7.23 15.93
CA TRP A 173 -3.42 6.20 16.36
C TRP A 173 -3.33 4.96 15.46
N GLY A 174 -3.09 3.80 16.06
CA GLY A 174 -3.00 2.52 15.35
C GLY A 174 -4.35 1.93 14.93
N GLY A 175 -5.47 2.50 15.41
CA GLY A 175 -6.82 2.00 15.13
C GLY A 175 -7.05 0.56 15.60
N GLY A 176 -7.97 -0.14 14.93
CA GLY A 176 -8.31 -1.55 15.25
C GLY A 176 -7.14 -2.54 15.16
N TRP A 177 -6.02 -2.17 14.52
CA TRP A 177 -4.79 -2.96 14.50
C TRP A 177 -4.09 -2.97 15.86
N ALA A 178 -3.91 -1.79 16.48
CA ALA A 178 -3.36 -1.69 17.83
C ALA A 178 -4.28 -2.38 18.86
N ALA A 179 -5.60 -2.24 18.69
CA ALA A 179 -6.59 -2.89 19.56
C ALA A 179 -6.58 -4.44 19.44
N SER A 180 -6.22 -4.98 18.28
CA SER A 180 -6.06 -6.43 18.05
C SER A 180 -4.68 -6.98 18.43
N GLY A 181 -3.76 -6.14 18.93
CA GLY A 181 -2.39 -6.53 19.27
C GLY A 181 -1.55 -6.97 18.07
N ARG A 182 -2.00 -6.66 16.84
CA ARG A 182 -1.31 -7.00 15.59
C ARG A 182 -0.82 -5.73 14.92
N ALA A 183 0.42 -5.76 14.42
CA ALA A 183 0.81 -4.80 13.40
C ALA A 183 -0.11 -4.98 12.17
N PRO A 184 -0.41 -3.91 11.40
CA PRO A 184 -1.03 -4.10 10.09
C PRO A 184 -0.20 -5.14 9.32
N PRO A 185 -0.83 -6.13 8.66
CA PRO A 185 -0.11 -7.15 7.94
C PRO A 185 0.73 -6.44 6.88
N SER A 186 2.02 -6.79 6.85
CA SER A 186 2.80 -6.64 5.63
C SER A 186 1.98 -7.29 4.52
N PRO A 187 1.51 -6.57 3.48
CA PRO A 187 0.92 -7.24 2.33
C PRO A 187 1.85 -8.37 1.89
N SER A 188 1.37 -9.59 2.12
CA SER A 188 1.94 -10.84 1.63
C SER A 188 2.13 -10.67 0.15
#